data_AF-A0A371MNJ4-F1
#
_entry.id   AF-A0A371MNJ4-F1
#
_cell.length_a   1.000
_cell.length_b   1.000
_cell.length_c   1.000
_cell.angle_alpha   90.00
_cell.angle_beta   90.00
_cell.angle_gamma   90.00
#
_symmetry.space_group_name_H-M   'P 1'
#
loop_
_entity.id
_entity.type
_entity.pdbx_description
1 polymer ?
#
loop_
_entity_poly.entity_id
_entity_poly.type
_entity_poly.pdbx_seq_one_letter_code
_entity_poly.pdbx_strand_id
1 'polypeptide(L)'
;MKRRDYLATIGLGVAGLFAGCIGSQENSPTTTTTAGEYYGPTSENSTNVDLRLRDFTDDGIADVRNNASSPAYNHLLENIDSYTREAVHYMGTVGQVTKLDREDNYYFLVATGDSWHNLLYASWVGDTVHRGDEITLWGRVLGTETYQPVQGSQRTVPALAVADIDVERSNS
;
A
#
# COMPACT_ATOMS: atom_id res chain seq x y z
N MET A 1 7.68 8.34 -15.65
CA MET A 1 6.67 8.69 -16.69
C MET A 1 5.35 8.77 -15.97
N LYS A 2 4.67 9.93 -15.99
CA LYS A 2 3.38 10.11 -15.30
C LYS A 2 2.35 9.20 -15.95
N ARG A 3 1.78 8.27 -15.20
CA ARG A 3 0.64 7.50 -15.67
C ARG A 3 -0.58 8.41 -15.42
N ARG A 4 -1.25 8.79 -16.52
CA ARG A 4 -2.56 9.45 -16.58
C ARG A 4 -2.62 10.95 -16.21
N ASP A 5 -2.37 11.77 -17.23
CA ASP A 5 -2.89 13.15 -17.27
C ASP A 5 -4.41 13.14 -17.52
N TYR A 6 -5.19 13.59 -16.54
CA TYR A 6 -6.51 14.15 -16.78
C TYR A 6 -6.54 15.59 -16.25
N LEU A 7 -6.74 16.52 -17.19
CA LEU A 7 -6.75 17.96 -17.00
C LEU A 7 -7.98 18.45 -16.23
N ALA A 8 -7.77 19.26 -15.18
CA ALA A 8 -8.69 20.32 -14.76
C ALA A 8 -7.97 21.42 -13.95
N THR A 9 -7.48 22.42 -14.69
CA THR A 9 -7.56 23.88 -14.45
C THR A 9 -7.61 24.48 -13.02
N ILE A 10 -6.50 25.15 -12.67
CA ILE A 10 -6.29 26.49 -12.05
C ILE A 10 -7.09 26.89 -10.77
N GLY A 11 -6.33 27.24 -9.72
CA GLY A 11 -6.77 28.13 -8.63
C GLY A 11 -5.58 28.69 -7.81
N LEU A 12 -5.43 30.02 -7.78
CA LEU A 12 -4.32 30.80 -7.24
C LEU A 12 -4.35 31.08 -5.72
N GLY A 13 -3.16 31.28 -5.14
CA GLY A 13 -2.89 32.21 -4.02
C GLY A 13 -3.05 31.63 -2.59
N VAL A 14 -2.34 32.06 -1.54
CA VAL A 14 -1.54 33.27 -1.27
C VAL A 14 -0.53 32.95 -0.15
N ALA A 15 0.65 33.58 -0.21
CA ALA A 15 1.72 33.54 0.78
C ALA A 15 1.41 34.33 2.07
N GLY A 16 1.95 33.90 3.21
CA GLY A 16 1.99 34.67 4.47
C GLY A 16 3.30 34.41 5.23
N LEU A 17 4.03 35.48 5.52
CA LEU A 17 5.32 35.56 6.25
C LEU A 17 5.13 35.98 7.72
N PHE A 18 6.24 35.90 8.48
CA PHE A 18 6.56 36.50 9.81
C PHE A 18 6.14 35.69 11.05
N ALA A 19 6.86 35.65 12.20
CA ALA A 19 8.21 35.98 12.66
C ALA A 19 8.29 35.63 14.19
N GLY A 20 9.50 35.37 14.73
CA GLY A 20 9.83 35.38 16.18
C GLY A 20 9.74 34.02 16.90
N CYS A 21 10.53 33.66 17.91
CA CYS A 21 11.64 34.26 18.66
C CYS A 21 12.46 33.12 19.32
N ILE A 22 13.74 33.40 19.59
CA ILE A 22 14.68 32.58 20.37
C ILE A 22 14.23 32.43 21.83
N GLY A 23 14.38 31.23 22.39
CA GLY A 23 14.30 30.97 23.83
C GLY A 23 14.65 29.52 24.18
N SER A 24 15.92 29.28 24.54
CA SER A 24 16.35 28.01 25.13
C SER A 24 15.77 27.85 26.53
N GLN A 25 15.08 26.74 26.79
CA GLN A 25 14.92 26.21 28.14
C GLN A 25 14.84 24.68 28.05
N GLU A 26 15.84 24.03 28.64
CA GLU A 26 15.88 22.60 28.85
C GLU A 26 14.69 22.22 29.75
N ASN A 27 13.76 21.45 29.21
CA ASN A 27 12.84 20.63 29.99
C ASN A 27 12.58 19.35 29.21
N SER A 28 12.78 18.23 29.89
CA SER A 28 12.58 16.84 29.47
C SER A 28 11.47 16.68 28.42
N PRO A 29 11.68 15.95 27.31
CA PRO A 29 10.59 15.71 26.39
C PRO A 29 9.59 14.76 27.07
N THR A 30 8.57 15.35 27.64
CA THR A 30 7.27 14.71 27.78
C THR A 30 6.80 14.53 26.34
N THR A 31 6.91 13.32 25.81
CA THR A 31 6.45 13.01 24.46
C THR A 31 4.93 13.14 24.44
N THR A 32 4.46 14.30 24.01
CA THR A 32 3.10 14.49 23.54
C THR A 32 2.90 13.54 22.36
N THR A 33 2.24 12.42 22.65
CA THR A 33 1.91 11.34 21.72
C THR A 33 1.17 11.91 20.51
N THR A 34 1.92 12.11 19.42
CA THR A 34 1.37 12.29 18.09
C THR A 34 1.12 10.90 17.51
N ALA A 35 -0.08 10.66 17.01
CA ALA A 35 -0.54 9.36 16.57
C ALA A 35 0.29 8.79 15.40
N GLY A 36 0.69 7.52 15.50
CA GLY A 36 0.58 6.58 14.39
C GLY A 36 1.84 6.18 13.60
N GLU A 37 3.03 6.14 14.19
CA GLU A 37 4.22 5.63 13.48
C GLU A 37 4.29 4.10 13.44
N TYR A 38 4.23 3.54 12.22
CA TYR A 38 4.34 2.11 11.90
C TYR A 38 5.81 1.71 11.70
N TYR A 39 6.17 0.50 12.17
CA TYR A 39 7.45 -0.13 11.87
C TYR A 39 7.27 -1.09 10.69
N GLY A 40 8.16 -0.97 9.71
CA GLY A 40 8.22 -1.77 8.50
C GLY A 40 8.20 -3.30 8.71
N PRO A 41 8.25 -4.09 7.62
CA PRO A 41 8.18 -5.55 7.69
C PRO A 41 9.19 -6.13 8.71
N THR A 42 8.72 -7.08 9.53
CA THR A 42 9.55 -7.69 10.59
C THR A 42 10.45 -8.82 10.08
N SER A 43 10.13 -9.34 8.88
CA SER A 43 10.97 -10.29 8.15
C SER A 43 10.70 -10.15 6.66
N GLU A 44 11.68 -9.77 5.86
CA GLU A 44 11.55 -9.73 4.41
C GLU A 44 11.74 -11.14 3.82
N ASN A 45 10.74 -11.69 3.13
CA ASN A 45 10.96 -12.89 2.33
C ASN A 45 11.79 -12.51 1.08
N SER A 46 13.10 -12.74 1.16
CA SER A 46 14.10 -12.38 0.14
C SER A 46 14.04 -13.22 -1.14
N THR A 47 13.10 -14.17 -1.26
CA THR A 47 13.04 -15.10 -2.40
C THR A 47 12.33 -14.52 -3.63
N ASN A 48 11.56 -13.43 -3.48
CA ASN A 48 10.81 -12.79 -4.57
C ASN A 48 11.05 -11.27 -4.66
N VAL A 49 12.23 -10.81 -4.25
CA VAL A 49 12.61 -9.38 -4.25
C VAL A 49 12.43 -8.75 -5.64
N ASP A 50 12.65 -9.52 -6.71
CA ASP A 50 12.50 -9.09 -8.11
C ASP A 50 11.08 -8.67 -8.49
N LEU A 51 10.05 -9.20 -7.79
CA LEU A 51 8.65 -8.88 -8.07
C LEU A 51 8.10 -7.80 -7.13
N ARG A 52 8.63 -7.67 -5.91
CA ARG A 52 8.02 -6.86 -4.85
C ARG A 52 7.94 -5.36 -5.16
N LEU A 53 8.84 -4.81 -5.98
CA LEU A 53 8.75 -3.43 -6.46
C LEU A 53 8.99 -3.37 -7.96
N ARG A 54 8.39 -4.32 -8.67
CA ARG A 54 8.48 -4.38 -10.12
C ARG A 54 7.57 -3.32 -10.74
N ASP A 55 8.15 -2.47 -11.57
CA ASP A 55 7.38 -1.69 -12.54
C ASP A 55 6.93 -2.65 -13.66
N PHE A 56 5.64 -2.93 -13.72
CA PHE A 56 5.09 -3.83 -14.73
C PHE A 56 4.96 -3.09 -16.07
N THR A 57 5.42 -3.75 -17.15
CA THR A 57 5.18 -3.32 -18.52
C THR A 57 3.71 -3.54 -18.88
N ASP A 58 3.22 -2.88 -19.94
CA ASP A 58 1.82 -3.04 -20.39
C ASP A 58 1.47 -4.51 -20.68
N ASP A 59 2.38 -5.25 -21.33
CA ASP A 59 2.20 -6.69 -21.56
C ASP A 59 2.15 -7.48 -20.25
N GLY A 60 2.95 -7.09 -19.24
CA GLY A 60 2.94 -7.70 -17.92
C GLY A 60 1.66 -7.42 -17.13
N ILE A 61 1.10 -6.22 -17.27
CA ILE A 61 -0.20 -5.85 -16.72
C ILE A 61 -1.31 -6.67 -17.37
N ALA A 62 -1.32 -6.74 -18.71
CA ALA A 62 -2.31 -7.51 -19.46
C ALA A 62 -2.26 -8.99 -19.07
N ASP A 63 -1.07 -9.57 -18.94
CA ASP A 63 -0.88 -10.95 -18.48
C ASP A 63 -1.44 -11.19 -17.07
N VAL A 64 -1.14 -10.31 -16.11
CA VAL A 64 -1.70 -10.43 -14.76
C VAL A 64 -3.23 -10.29 -14.77
N ARG A 65 -3.78 -9.29 -15.47
CA ARG A 65 -5.25 -9.09 -15.55
C ARG A 65 -5.96 -10.27 -16.20
N ASN A 66 -5.42 -10.83 -17.28
CA ASN A 66 -6.05 -11.93 -18.03
C ASN A 66 -6.03 -13.27 -17.30
N ASN A 67 -5.03 -13.49 -16.43
CA ASN A 67 -4.85 -14.76 -15.72
C ASN A 67 -5.25 -14.67 -14.23
N ALA A 68 -5.68 -13.50 -13.76
CA ALA A 68 -6.00 -13.31 -12.35
C ALA A 68 -7.23 -14.12 -11.92
N SER A 69 -7.10 -14.83 -10.81
CA SER A 69 -8.20 -15.45 -10.08
C SER A 69 -8.61 -14.62 -8.85
N SER A 70 -9.76 -14.91 -8.25
CA SER A 70 -10.18 -14.25 -7.00
C SER A 70 -10.56 -15.31 -5.94
N PRO A 71 -9.57 -16.03 -5.38
CA PRO A 71 -9.85 -16.99 -4.31
C PRO A 71 -10.35 -16.26 -3.06
N ALA A 72 -11.19 -16.91 -2.25
CA ALA A 72 -11.59 -16.34 -0.97
C ALA A 72 -10.36 -16.08 -0.08
N TYR A 73 -10.36 -14.99 0.69
CA TYR A 73 -9.19 -14.56 1.48
C TYR A 73 -8.59 -15.68 2.36
N ASN A 74 -9.43 -16.37 3.14
CA ASN A 74 -8.95 -17.46 4.00
C ASN A 74 -8.35 -18.61 3.18
N HIS A 75 -8.93 -18.92 2.02
CA HIS A 75 -8.41 -19.96 1.15
C HIS A 75 -7.05 -19.58 0.55
N LEU A 76 -6.88 -18.32 0.14
CA LEU A 76 -5.58 -17.80 -0.31
C LEU A 76 -4.54 -17.91 0.81
N LEU A 77 -4.86 -17.47 2.02
CA LEU A 77 -3.93 -17.46 3.14
C LEU A 77 -3.52 -18.88 3.57
N GLU A 78 -4.48 -19.80 3.67
CA GLU A 78 -4.23 -21.20 4.06
C GLU A 78 -3.40 -21.97 3.01
N ASN A 79 -3.45 -21.56 1.73
CA ASN A 79 -2.81 -22.26 0.62
C ASN A 79 -1.73 -21.41 -0.07
N ILE A 80 -1.18 -20.42 0.64
CA ILE A 80 -0.37 -19.34 0.06
C ILE A 80 0.83 -19.83 -0.77
N ASP A 81 1.46 -20.93 -0.37
CA ASP A 81 2.59 -21.51 -1.06
C ASP A 81 2.20 -21.98 -2.48
N SER A 82 0.99 -22.53 -2.64
CA SER A 82 0.47 -22.97 -3.94
C SER A 82 0.08 -21.80 -4.84
N TYR A 83 -0.20 -20.64 -4.25
CA TYR A 83 -0.52 -19.41 -4.98
C TYR A 83 0.71 -18.56 -5.27
N THR A 84 1.89 -18.90 -4.77
CA THR A 84 3.09 -18.06 -4.96
C THR A 84 3.36 -17.84 -6.45
N ARG A 85 3.47 -16.56 -6.85
CA ARG A 85 3.57 -16.02 -8.21
C ARG A 85 2.30 -16.08 -9.05
N GLU A 86 1.24 -16.75 -8.60
CA GLU A 86 -0.05 -16.75 -9.30
C GLU A 86 -0.66 -15.35 -9.30
N ALA A 87 -1.39 -15.06 -10.37
CA ALA A 87 -2.12 -13.81 -10.53
C ALA A 87 -3.44 -13.87 -9.74
N VAL A 88 -3.69 -12.84 -8.93
CA VAL A 88 -4.93 -12.69 -8.18
C VAL A 88 -5.48 -11.26 -8.30
N HIS A 89 -6.78 -11.11 -8.06
CA HIS A 89 -7.41 -9.80 -7.97
C HIS A 89 -8.42 -9.71 -6.83
N TYR A 90 -8.54 -8.51 -6.26
CA TYR A 90 -9.44 -8.21 -5.16
C TYR A 90 -9.97 -6.78 -5.25
N MET A 91 -11.23 -6.60 -4.86
CA MET A 91 -11.78 -5.29 -4.53
C MET A 91 -11.61 -5.06 -3.03
N GLY A 92 -11.27 -3.84 -2.63
CA GLY A 92 -11.09 -3.51 -1.23
C GLY A 92 -10.87 -2.04 -0.95
N THR A 93 -10.80 -1.70 0.34
CA THR A 93 -10.55 -0.34 0.80
C THR A 93 -9.10 -0.21 1.23
N VAL A 94 -8.43 0.83 0.73
CA VAL A 94 -7.06 1.18 1.11
C VAL A 94 -7.04 1.64 2.56
N GLY A 95 -6.28 0.95 3.40
CA GLY A 95 -6.09 1.27 4.80
C GLY A 95 -4.92 2.22 5.02
N GLN A 96 -3.78 1.68 5.41
CA GLN A 96 -2.56 2.46 5.61
C GLN A 96 -1.74 2.51 4.32
N VAL A 97 -1.14 3.65 4.03
CA VAL A 97 -0.23 3.86 2.90
C VAL A 97 1.12 4.37 3.44
N THR A 98 2.20 3.76 2.97
CA THR A 98 3.58 4.13 3.28
C THR A 98 4.31 4.34 1.95
N LYS A 99 4.68 5.60 1.67
CA LYS A 99 5.53 5.93 0.53
C LYS A 99 6.98 5.58 0.88
N LEU A 100 7.70 4.99 -0.06
CA LEU A 100 9.12 4.66 0.06
C LEU A 100 9.98 5.79 -0.53
N ASP A 101 11.27 5.82 -0.16
CA ASP A 101 12.21 6.88 -0.57
C ASP A 101 12.45 6.96 -2.10
N ARG A 102 12.11 5.90 -2.84
CA ARG A 102 12.11 5.92 -4.32
C ARG A 102 10.83 6.55 -4.84
N GLU A 103 10.96 7.42 -5.85
CA GLU A 103 9.80 8.01 -6.53
C GLU A 103 8.82 6.91 -6.95
N ASP A 104 7.54 7.11 -6.61
CA ASP A 104 6.38 6.29 -6.98
C ASP A 104 6.29 4.86 -6.41
N ASN A 105 7.08 4.53 -5.37
CA ASN A 105 6.98 3.24 -4.69
C ASN A 105 6.16 3.33 -3.38
N TYR A 106 5.23 2.41 -3.20
CA TYR A 106 4.32 2.37 -2.06
C TYR A 106 4.18 0.97 -1.47
N TYR A 107 4.06 0.91 -0.14
CA TYR A 107 3.43 -0.21 0.55
C TYR A 107 2.09 0.24 1.12
N PHE A 108 1.08 -0.60 1.02
CA PHE A 108 -0.19 -0.33 1.68
C PHE A 108 -0.92 -1.61 2.10
N LEU A 109 -1.84 -1.46 3.04
CA LEU A 109 -2.77 -2.52 3.45
C LEU A 109 -4.10 -2.31 2.75
N VAL A 110 -4.68 -3.38 2.20
CA VAL A 110 -6.02 -3.36 1.61
C VAL A 110 -6.94 -4.27 2.39
N ALA A 111 -8.04 -3.73 2.92
CA ALA A 111 -9.11 -4.53 3.48
C ALA A 111 -9.95 -5.12 2.35
N THR A 112 -9.97 -6.45 2.24
CA THR A 112 -10.75 -7.16 1.22
C THR A 112 -12.07 -7.66 1.80
N GLY A 113 -13.16 -7.40 1.07
CA GLY A 113 -14.52 -7.47 1.61
C GLY A 113 -14.76 -6.45 2.72
N ASP A 114 -15.85 -6.63 3.47
CA ASP A 114 -16.26 -5.67 4.53
C ASP A 114 -15.51 -5.87 5.86
N SER A 115 -14.31 -6.47 5.84
CA SER A 115 -13.59 -6.91 7.05
C SER A 115 -12.18 -6.33 7.15
N TRP A 116 -11.98 -5.46 8.14
CA TRP A 116 -10.64 -4.99 8.56
C TRP A 116 -9.78 -6.09 9.21
N HIS A 117 -10.28 -7.33 9.29
CA HIS A 117 -9.51 -8.51 9.66
C HIS A 117 -8.90 -9.23 8.46
N ASN A 118 -9.41 -8.99 7.24
CA ASN A 118 -8.94 -9.59 6.01
C ASN A 118 -8.09 -8.57 5.27
N LEU A 119 -6.79 -8.55 5.54
CA LEU A 119 -5.89 -7.55 5.01
C LEU A 119 -4.94 -8.17 4.00
N LEU A 120 -4.71 -7.49 2.89
CA LEU A 120 -3.67 -7.82 1.92
C LEU A 120 -2.53 -6.82 2.08
N TYR A 121 -1.29 -7.30 2.14
CA TYR A 121 -0.11 -6.46 2.07
C TYR A 121 0.26 -6.22 0.61
N ALA A 122 0.10 -5.00 0.14
CA ALA A 122 0.30 -4.63 -1.25
C ALA A 122 1.58 -3.81 -1.41
N SER A 123 2.35 -4.18 -2.42
CA SER A 123 3.53 -3.45 -2.87
C SER A 123 3.30 -2.95 -4.29
N TRP A 124 3.51 -1.66 -4.51
CA TRP A 124 3.02 -0.96 -5.69
C TRP A 124 4.05 0.03 -6.22
N VAL A 125 4.16 0.08 -7.54
CA VAL A 125 4.93 1.09 -8.28
C VAL A 125 3.97 1.75 -9.26
N GLY A 126 3.64 3.01 -9.02
CA GLY A 126 2.67 3.73 -9.86
C GLY A 126 2.08 4.95 -9.18
N ASP A 127 0.85 5.30 -9.58
CA ASP A 127 0.20 6.51 -9.08
C ASP A 127 -0.16 6.39 -7.59
N THR A 128 -0.20 7.55 -6.91
CA THR A 128 -0.54 7.62 -5.49
C THR A 128 -1.96 7.11 -5.24
N VAL A 129 -2.10 6.20 -4.28
CA VAL A 129 -3.38 5.80 -3.68
C VAL A 129 -3.52 6.43 -2.30
N HIS A 130 -4.75 6.77 -1.91
CA HIS A 130 -5.04 7.42 -0.63
C HIS A 130 -5.75 6.46 0.32
N ARG A 131 -5.55 6.68 1.62
CA ARG A 131 -6.32 6.00 2.66
C ARG A 131 -7.82 6.26 2.45
N GLY A 132 -8.58 5.18 2.43
CA GLY A 132 -10.04 5.19 2.25
C GLY A 132 -10.49 5.05 0.79
N ASP A 133 -9.57 5.06 -0.18
CA ASP A 133 -9.92 4.77 -1.57
C ASP A 133 -10.50 3.34 -1.67
N GLU A 134 -11.59 3.17 -2.40
CA GLU A 134 -12.07 1.86 -2.85
C GLU A 134 -11.41 1.54 -4.18
N ILE A 135 -10.71 0.41 -4.23
CA ILE A 135 -9.91 0.00 -5.38
C ILE A 135 -10.22 -1.44 -5.77
N THR A 136 -10.08 -1.73 -7.06
CA THR A 136 -9.79 -3.08 -7.54
C THR A 136 -8.30 -3.17 -7.84
N LEU A 137 -7.61 -4.16 -7.28
CA LEU A 137 -6.19 -4.39 -7.51
C LEU A 137 -5.96 -5.74 -8.17
N TRP A 138 -4.97 -5.79 -9.06
CA TRP A 138 -4.45 -6.99 -9.68
C TRP A 138 -2.98 -7.15 -9.33
N GLY A 139 -2.57 -8.34 -8.92
CA GLY A 139 -1.18 -8.56 -8.53
C GLY A 139 -0.77 -10.02 -8.53
N ARG A 140 0.53 -10.25 -8.37
CA ARG A 140 1.11 -11.58 -8.17
C ARG A 140 1.35 -11.82 -6.70
N VAL A 141 1.00 -13.00 -6.23
CA VAL A 141 1.21 -13.40 -4.83
C VAL A 141 2.71 -13.59 -4.56
N LEU A 142 3.20 -13.03 -3.47
CA LEU A 142 4.60 -13.10 -3.03
C LEU A 142 4.83 -14.12 -1.92
N GLY A 143 3.75 -14.68 -1.36
CA GLY A 143 3.73 -15.45 -0.13
C GLY A 143 2.97 -14.69 0.96
N THR A 144 3.41 -14.82 2.21
CA THR A 144 2.91 -14.02 3.32
C THR A 144 3.89 -12.93 3.73
N GLU A 145 3.37 -11.84 4.27
CA GLU A 145 4.13 -10.81 4.96
C GLU A 145 3.65 -10.73 6.41
N THR A 146 4.60 -10.57 7.33
CA THR A 146 4.30 -10.47 8.76
C THR A 146 4.68 -9.08 9.26
N TYR A 147 3.67 -8.36 9.76
CA TYR A 147 3.81 -7.01 10.26
C TYR A 147 3.36 -6.88 11.70
N GLN A 148 3.94 -5.91 12.41
CA GLN A 148 3.56 -5.58 13.77
C GLN A 148 2.76 -4.28 13.75
N PRO A 149 1.44 -4.32 13.98
CA PRO A 149 0.69 -3.09 14.20
C PRO A 149 1.17 -2.41 15.49
N VAL A 150 1.12 -1.08 15.52
CA VAL A 150 1.55 -0.25 16.68
C VAL A 150 0.82 -0.67 17.96
N GLN A 151 -0.44 -1.08 17.82
CA GLN A 151 -1.23 -1.67 18.89
C GLN A 151 -1.74 -3.03 18.43
N GLY A 152 -1.50 -4.05 19.26
CA GLY A 152 -1.98 -5.41 19.05
C GLY A 152 -0.86 -6.41 18.79
N SER A 153 -1.26 -7.64 18.48
CA SER A 153 -0.33 -8.72 18.14
C SER A 153 0.12 -8.63 16.68
N GLN A 154 1.32 -9.13 16.42
CA GLN A 154 1.86 -9.38 15.09
C GLN A 154 0.81 -10.10 14.23
N ARG A 155 0.71 -9.71 12.96
CA ARG A 155 -0.21 -10.30 12.00
C ARG A 155 0.52 -10.77 10.75
N THR A 156 0.16 -11.95 10.28
CA THR A 156 0.62 -12.54 9.03
C THR A 156 -0.53 -12.48 8.03
N VAL A 157 -0.26 -11.91 6.86
CA VAL A 157 -1.25 -11.66 5.82
C VAL A 157 -0.69 -12.03 4.44
N PRO A 158 -1.54 -12.31 3.43
CA PRO A 158 -1.07 -12.50 2.06
C PRO A 158 -0.39 -11.23 1.54
N ALA A 159 0.71 -11.40 0.81
CA ALA A 159 1.49 -10.31 0.24
C ALA A 159 1.43 -10.34 -1.29
N LEU A 160 1.24 -9.17 -1.91
CA LEU A 160 1.06 -9.02 -3.35
C LEU A 160 2.05 -8.01 -3.93
N ALA A 161 2.63 -8.35 -5.07
CA ALA A 161 3.22 -7.40 -6.02
C ALA A 161 2.11 -6.93 -6.95
N VAL A 162 1.63 -5.71 -6.73
CA VAL A 162 0.52 -5.12 -7.48
C VAL A 162 1.03 -4.70 -8.84
N ALA A 163 0.36 -5.21 -9.88
CA ALA A 163 0.63 -4.89 -11.27
C ALA A 163 -0.25 -3.75 -11.77
N ASP A 164 -1.49 -3.65 -11.26
CA ASP A 164 -2.40 -2.60 -11.66
C ASP A 164 -3.49 -2.34 -10.63
N ILE A 165 -4.04 -1.13 -10.66
CA ILE A 165 -5.08 -0.63 -9.76
C ILE A 165 -6.10 0.17 -10.55
N ASP A 166 -7.38 -0.15 -10.37
CA ASP A 166 -8.50 0.71 -10.75
C ASP A 166 -9.09 1.32 -9.48
N VAL A 167 -9.14 2.66 -9.41
CA VAL A 167 -9.79 3.38 -8.30
C VAL A 167 -11.29 3.50 -8.62
N GLU A 168 -12.11 2.78 -7.86
CA GLU A 168 -13.56 2.74 -8.03
C GLU A 168 -14.22 3.96 -7.36
N ARG A 169 -13.69 4.36 -6.20
CA ARG A 169 -14.08 5.58 -5.48
C ARG A 169 -12.88 6.15 -4.76
N SER A 170 -12.64 7.44 -4.94
CA SER A 170 -11.59 8.13 -4.17
C SER A 170 -12.16 8.81 -2.94
N ASN A 171 -11.34 8.84 -1.88
CA ASN A 171 -11.59 9.53 -0.61
C ASN A 171 -10.72 10.82 -0.46
N SER A 172 -10.27 11.38 -1.59
CA SER A 172 -9.46 12.60 -1.68
C SER A 172 -10.27 13.88 -1.42
#